data_AF-A0AAV4C1J0-F1
#
_entry.id   AF-A0AAV4C1J0-F1
#
_cell.length_a   1.000
_cell.length_b   1.000
_cell.length_c   1.000
_cell.angle_alpha   90.00
_cell.angle_beta   90.00
_cell.angle_gamma   90.00
#
_symmetry.space_group_name_H-M   'P 1'
#
loop_
_entity.id
_entity.type
_entity.pdbx_description
1 polymer ?
#
loop_
_entity_poly.entity_id
_entity_poly.type
_entity_poly.pdbx_seq_one_letter_code
_entity_poly.pdbx_strand_id
1 'polypeptide(L)'
;MHRSSSQTSLMSVADLDIRQLFTHVAIYKGTVVAIRMVDKTHIELTRSVKKELKTLRELRHDNINAFIGACVEPPHICIITGYCSKGSLQVNGLSL
;
A
#
# COMPACT_ATOMS: atom_id res chain seq x y z
N MET A 1 17.07 -4.99 34.00
CA MET A 1 15.69 -5.21 33.50
C MET A 1 15.45 -4.26 32.33
N HIS A 2 15.43 -4.81 31.12
CA HIS A 2 15.17 -4.08 29.87
C HIS A 2 13.72 -3.60 29.84
N ARG A 3 13.48 -2.29 29.73
CA ARG A 3 12.24 -1.75 29.16
C ARG A 3 12.60 -1.15 27.81
N SER A 4 12.50 -1.97 26.77
CA SER A 4 12.55 -1.50 25.39
C SER A 4 11.26 -0.69 25.14
N SER A 5 11.37 0.63 25.24
CA SER A 5 10.31 1.54 24.84
C SER A 5 10.15 1.49 23.33
N SER A 6 8.99 1.03 22.89
CA SER A 6 8.57 1.04 21.50
C SER A 6 8.65 2.45 20.92
N GLN A 7 9.68 2.71 20.10
CA GLN A 7 9.70 3.82 19.16
C GLN A 7 9.42 3.27 17.76
N THR A 8 8.22 2.76 17.54
CA THR A 8 7.66 2.72 16.18
C THR A 8 7.05 4.09 15.94
N SER A 9 7.90 5.02 15.51
CA SER A 9 7.57 6.41 15.20
C SER A 9 6.40 6.47 14.22
N LEU A 10 5.38 7.26 14.58
CA LEU A 10 4.37 7.73 13.63
C LEU A 10 5.10 8.56 12.57
N MET A 11 5.39 7.96 11.41
CA MET A 11 6.12 8.66 10.35
C MET A 11 5.22 9.75 9.77
N SER A 12 5.61 11.01 9.99
CA SER A 12 5.03 12.18 9.34
C SER A 12 5.40 12.19 7.86
N VAL A 13 4.55 12.77 7.03
CA VAL A 13 4.87 13.02 5.60
C VAL A 13 6.08 13.93 5.44
N ALA A 14 6.37 14.77 6.43
CA ALA A 14 7.56 15.61 6.47
C ALA A 14 8.87 14.83 6.70
N ASP A 15 8.80 13.63 7.29
CA ASP A 15 9.98 12.75 7.51
C ASP A 15 10.19 11.76 6.35
N LEU A 16 9.27 11.74 5.37
CA LEU A 16 9.50 10.99 4.14
C LEU A 16 10.57 11.74 3.33
N ASP A 17 11.81 11.25 3.39
CA ASP A 17 12.84 11.70 2.45
C ASP A 17 12.36 11.34 1.04
N ILE A 18 11.97 12.37 0.28
CA ILE A 18 11.42 12.24 -1.08
C ILE A 18 12.41 11.47 -1.98
N ARG A 19 13.70 11.47 -1.64
CA ARG A 19 14.76 10.72 -2.34
C ARG A 19 14.62 9.20 -2.24
N GLN A 20 13.80 8.68 -1.32
CA GLN A 20 13.60 7.26 -1.07
C GLN A 20 12.17 6.78 -1.40
N LEU A 21 11.47 7.49 -2.28
CA LEU A 21 10.18 7.03 -2.80
C LEU A 21 10.38 5.97 -3.88
N PHE A 22 9.90 4.76 -3.62
CA PHE A 22 9.99 3.64 -4.56
C PHE A 22 8.74 3.48 -5.45
N THR A 23 7.66 4.22 -5.15
CA THR A 23 6.40 4.20 -5.89
C THR A 23 5.58 5.47 -5.60
N HIS A 24 4.45 5.66 -6.28
CA HIS A 24 3.51 6.72 -5.94
C HIS A 24 2.94 6.51 -4.53
N VAL A 25 2.82 7.59 -3.76
CA VAL A 25 2.29 7.55 -2.39
C VAL A 25 1.20 8.59 -2.17
N ALA A 26 0.37 8.36 -1.16
CA ALA A 26 -0.59 9.33 -0.65
C ALA A 26 -0.76 9.20 0.87
N ILE A 27 -1.55 10.11 1.45
CA ILE A 27 -1.94 10.06 2.85
C ILE A 27 -3.37 9.53 2.93
N TYR A 28 -3.57 8.46 3.69
CA TYR A 28 -4.90 7.95 4.03
C TYR A 28 -5.00 7.79 5.54
N LYS A 29 -5.98 8.48 6.15
CA LYS A 29 -6.21 8.47 7.61
C LYS A 29 -4.94 8.73 8.45
N GLY A 30 -4.10 9.67 7.97
CA GLY A 30 -2.86 10.04 8.65
C GLY A 30 -1.69 9.07 8.45
N THR A 31 -1.82 8.06 7.59
CA THR A 31 -0.74 7.11 7.27
C THR A 31 -0.36 7.20 5.79
N VAL A 32 0.94 7.05 5.50
CA VAL A 32 1.44 6.97 4.12
C VAL A 32 1.07 5.61 3.51
N VAL A 33 0.49 5.64 2.31
CA VAL A 33 0.06 4.47 1.56
C VAL A 33 0.72 4.45 0.19
N ALA A 34 0.98 3.25 -0.33
CA ALA A 34 1.42 3.07 -1.71
C ALA A 34 0.22 3.08 -2.65
N ILE A 35 0.37 3.74 -3.80
CA ILE A 35 -0.59 3.76 -4.89
C ILE A 35 0.06 3.10 -6.09
N ARG A 36 -0.53 2.01 -6.55
CA ARG A 36 -0.14 1.34 -7.79
C ARG A 36 -1.20 1.55 -8.85
N MET A 37 -0.85 2.31 -9.88
CA MET A 37 -1.73 2.49 -11.05
C MET A 37 -1.89 1.16 -11.79
N VAL A 38 -3.11 0.88 -12.21
CA VAL A 38 -3.43 -0.30 -13.03
C VAL A 38 -3.67 0.20 -14.45
N ASP A 39 -2.86 -0.28 -15.38
CA ASP A 39 -2.99 0.06 -16.81
C ASP A 39 -4.15 -0.72 -17.44
N LYS A 40 -5.36 -0.29 -17.10
CA LYS A 40 -6.62 -0.78 -17.65
C LYS A 40 -7.58 0.39 -17.83
N THR A 41 -8.35 0.36 -18.91
CA THR A 41 -9.39 1.35 -19.21
C THR A 41 -10.71 1.03 -18.51
N HIS A 42 -10.93 -0.22 -18.11
CA HIS A 42 -12.13 -0.67 -17.40
C HIS A 42 -11.80 -1.90 -16.55
N ILE A 43 -12.43 -2.00 -15.37
CA ILE A 43 -12.42 -3.19 -14.53
C ILE A 43 -13.87 -3.58 -14.24
N GLU A 44 -14.25 -4.80 -14.63
CA GLU A 44 -15.52 -5.37 -14.22
C GLU A 44 -15.41 -5.97 -12.82
N LEU A 45 -16.19 -5.44 -11.87
CA LEU A 45 -16.27 -5.96 -10.51
C LEU A 45 -17.24 -7.15 -10.42
N THR A 46 -16.78 -8.30 -10.91
CA THR A 46 -17.51 -9.56 -10.77
C THR A 46 -17.62 -10.00 -9.31
N ARG A 47 -18.51 -10.96 -9.02
CA ARG A 47 -18.67 -11.51 -7.66
C ARG A 47 -17.39 -12.18 -7.15
N SER A 48 -16.61 -12.83 -8.01
CA SER A 48 -15.34 -13.45 -7.63
C SER A 48 -14.31 -12.39 -7.24
N VAL A 49 -14.15 -11.35 -8.07
CA VAL A 49 -13.23 -10.24 -7.78
C VAL A 49 -13.58 -9.57 -6.45
N LYS A 50 -14.87 -9.26 -6.21
CA LYS A 50 -15.30 -8.67 -4.92
C LYS A 50 -14.97 -9.56 -3.72
N LYS A 51 -15.10 -10.89 -3.86
CA LYS A 51 -14.73 -11.84 -2.80
C LYS A 51 -13.22 -11.83 -2.56
N GLU A 52 -12.41 -11.85 -3.61
CA GLU A 52 -10.94 -11.79 -3.50
C GLU A 52 -10.49 -10.49 -2.81
N LEU A 53 -11.01 -9.33 -3.23
CA LEU A 53 -10.72 -8.05 -2.60
C LEU A 53 -11.12 -8.01 -1.13
N LYS A 54 -12.26 -8.64 -0.76
CA LYS A 54 -12.69 -8.78 0.63
C LYS A 54 -11.72 -9.64 1.42
N THR A 55 -11.32 -10.80 0.90
CA THR A 55 -10.32 -11.68 1.55
C THR A 55 -9.00 -10.95 1.77
N LEU A 56 -8.50 -10.22 0.76
CA LEU A 56 -7.28 -9.41 0.88
C LEU A 56 -7.40 -8.32 1.96
N ARG A 57 -8.58 -7.70 2.07
CA ARG A 57 -8.85 -6.68 3.09
C ARG A 57 -8.89 -7.25 4.51
N GLU A 58 -9.34 -8.49 4.66
CA GLU A 58 -9.41 -9.19 5.95
C GLU A 58 -8.05 -9.78 6.37
N LEU A 59 -7.16 -10.05 5.40
CA LEU A 59 -5.82 -10.56 5.64
C LEU A 59 -4.89 -9.48 6.23
N ARG A 60 -4.83 -9.41 7.56
CA ARG A 60 -3.95 -8.49 8.29
C ARG A 60 -2.96 -9.27 9.15
N HIS A 61 -1.68 -9.13 8.86
CA HIS A 61 -0.59 -9.79 9.57
C HIS A 61 0.70 -8.97 9.42
N ASP A 62 1.60 -9.04 10.40
CA ASP A 62 2.84 -8.23 10.42
C ASP A 62 3.75 -8.47 9.20
N ASN A 63 3.74 -9.70 8.69
CA ASN A 63 4.55 -10.12 7.54
C ASN A 63 3.82 -10.05 6.19
N ILE A 64 2.62 -9.46 6.14
CA ILE A 64 1.83 -9.33 4.92
C ILE A 64 1.54 -7.85 4.70
N ASN A 65 1.94 -7.30 3.55
CA ASN A 65 1.62 -5.91 3.24
C ASN A 65 0.10 -5.75 3.13
N ALA A 66 -0.46 -4.87 3.97
CA ALA A 66 -1.90 -4.75 4.10
C ALA A 66 -2.54 -4.17 2.83
N PHE A 67 -3.54 -4.87 2.30
CA PHE A 67 -4.41 -4.33 1.26
C PHE A 67 -5.37 -3.30 1.85
N ILE A 68 -5.30 -2.06 1.35
CA ILE A 68 -6.10 -0.96 1.85
C ILE A 68 -7.37 -0.78 1.02
N GLY A 69 -7.27 -0.93 -0.30
CA GLY A 69 -8.41 -0.79 -1.20
C GLY A 69 -7.99 -0.74 -2.66
N ALA A 70 -8.96 -0.49 -3.52
CA ALA A 70 -8.74 -0.27 -4.95
C ALA A 70 -9.72 0.80 -5.46
N CYS A 71 -9.26 1.62 -6.39
CA CYS A 71 -10.11 2.45 -7.23
C CYS A 71 -10.30 1.73 -8.56
N VAL A 72 -11.55 1.56 -8.99
CA VAL A 72 -11.90 0.93 -10.28
C VAL A 72 -12.55 1.91 -11.25
N GLU A 73 -12.59 3.19 -10.89
CA GLU A 73 -13.19 4.24 -11.69
C GLU A 73 -12.15 4.80 -12.68
N PRO A 74 -12.39 4.73 -14.00
CA PRO A 74 -11.55 5.38 -14.98
C PRO A 74 -11.53 6.92 -14.78
N PRO A 75 -10.42 7.62 -15.08
CA PRO A 75 -9.14 7.12 -15.58
C PRO A 75 -8.17 6.69 -14.46
N HIS A 76 -8.59 6.71 -13.19
CA HIS A 76 -7.72 6.54 -12.03
C HIS A 76 -7.85 5.16 -11.40
N ILE A 77 -7.72 4.11 -12.20
CA ILE A 77 -7.76 2.74 -11.71
C ILE A 77 -6.46 2.44 -10.96
N CYS A 78 -6.55 2.09 -9.68
CA CYS A 78 -5.37 1.86 -8.85
C CYS A 78 -5.62 0.88 -7.70
N ILE A 79 -4.54 0.33 -7.17
CA ILE A 79 -4.49 -0.49 -5.95
C ILE A 79 -3.80 0.32 -4.87
N ILE A 80 -4.32 0.25 -3.64
CA ILE A 80 -3.82 0.97 -2.48
C ILE A 80 -3.39 -0.03 -1.42
N THR A 81 -2.14 0.05 -0.99
CA THR A 81 -1.51 -0.85 0.00
C THR A 81 -0.72 -0.06 1.04
N GLY A 82 -0.27 -0.72 2.11
CA GLY A 82 0.69 -0.14 3.03
C GLY A 82 1.99 0.25 2.31
N TYR A 83 2.55 1.43 2.65
CA TYR A 83 3.82 1.85 2.08
C TYR A 83 5.00 1.15 2.78
N CYS A 84 5.82 0.44 2.00
CA CYS A 84 7.06 -0.17 2.46
C CYS A 84 8.23 0.77 2.19
N SER A 85 8.70 1.48 3.21
CA SER A 85 9.73 2.54 3.08
C SER A 85 11.10 2.10 2.60
N LYS A 86 11.37 0.79 2.53
CA LYS A 86 12.63 0.22 2.03
C LYS A 86 12.49 -0.41 0.64
N GLY A 87 11.33 -0.26 0.00
CA GLY A 87 11.08 -0.84 -1.31
C GLY A 87 11.00 -2.36 -1.30
N SER A 88 11.14 -2.96 -2.48
CA SER A 88 11.13 -4.41 -2.69
C SER A 88 12.51 -5.01 -2.43
N LEU A 89 12.55 -6.30 -2.08
CA LEU A 89 13.80 -7.06 -1.98
C LEU A 89 14.44 -7.35 -3.35
N GLN A 90 13.66 -7.25 -4.43
CA GLN A 90 14.12 -7.54 -5.79
C GLN A 90 14.44 -6.24 -6.55
N VAL A 91 15.71 -6.10 -6.94
CA VAL A 91 16.25 -4.88 -7.57
C VAL A 91 15.65 -4.57 -8.96
N ASN A 92 14.99 -5.53 -9.61
CA ASN A 92 14.37 -5.38 -10.94
C ASN A 92 12.84 -5.63 -10.98
N GLY A 93 12.17 -5.75 -9.83
CA GLY A 93 10.78 -6.20 -9.76
C GLY A 93 9.82 -5.10 -9.37
N LEU A 94 8.88 -4.77 -10.28
CA LEU A 94 7.65 -4.00 -10.07
C LEU A 94 7.35 -3.76 -8.57
N SER A 95 7.53 -2.53 -8.12
CA SER A 95 7.11 -2.08 -6.80
C SER A 95 5.65 -2.50 -6.55
N LEU A 96 5.43 -3.31 -5.51
CA LEU A 96 4.08 -3.66 -5.03
C LEU A 96 3.38 -2.42 -4.49
#